data_AF-A0A6B8W7G8-F1
#
_entry.id   AF-A0A6B8W7G8-F1
#
_cell.length_a   1.000
_cell.length_b   1.000
_cell.length_c   1.000
_cell.angle_alpha   90.00
_cell.angle_beta   90.00
_cell.angle_gamma   90.00
#
_symmetry.space_group_name_H-M   'P 1'
#
loop_
_entity.id
_entity.type
_entity.pdbx_description
1 polymer ?
#
loop_
_entity_poly.entity_id
_entity_poly.type
_entity_poly.pdbx_seq_one_letter_code
_entity_poly.pdbx_strand_id
1 'polypeptide(L)'
;MMAVARKGSLNARQRARLAVQVDQEKLKRQVDLFTEALMAVDARDQAEVRLGRALNELRGMGLNRADIAERTGLAPREVSSAMRAAKDADILEPSDETETAEGEELTTSTGGVDDPKGSQIPGDSGDDQAASDDAERDEMSARSGDYVAAH
;
A
#
# COMPACT_ATOMS: atom_id res chain seq x y z
N MET A 1 -5.08 -62.47 15.01
CA MET A 1 -6.29 -61.66 14.74
C MET A 1 -5.91 -60.19 14.83
N MET A 2 -6.22 -59.42 13.79
CA MET A 2 -5.83 -58.02 13.61
C MET A 2 -6.60 -57.08 14.54
N ALA A 3 -5.90 -56.09 15.12
CA ALA A 3 -6.52 -54.91 15.71
C ALA A 3 -6.22 -53.69 14.81
N VAL A 4 -7.12 -53.41 13.87
CA VAL A 4 -7.09 -52.19 13.05
C VAL A 4 -7.98 -51.16 13.71
N ALA A 5 -7.42 -50.32 14.58
CA ALA A 5 -8.10 -49.13 15.07
C ALA A 5 -7.78 -47.95 14.14
N ARG A 6 -8.55 -47.79 13.06
CA ARG A 6 -8.60 -46.52 12.31
C ARG A 6 -9.72 -45.65 12.90
N LYS A 7 -9.36 -44.71 13.78
CA LYS A 7 -10.26 -43.66 14.30
C LYS A 7 -9.49 -42.34 14.20
N GLY A 8 -9.71 -41.45 13.23
CA GLY A 8 -10.96 -41.10 12.56
C GLY A 8 -11.55 -39.81 13.14
N SER A 9 -10.72 -38.80 13.45
CA SER A 9 -11.01 -37.36 13.37
C SER A 9 -9.95 -36.62 14.17
N LEU A 10 -9.29 -35.63 13.56
CA LEU A 10 -8.46 -34.68 14.29
C LEU A 10 -9.29 -34.04 15.40
N ASN A 11 -8.75 -34.01 16.62
CA ASN A 11 -9.40 -33.40 17.77
C ASN A 11 -9.75 -31.94 17.41
N ALA A 12 -10.89 -31.39 17.84
CA ALA A 12 -11.39 -30.09 17.37
C ALA A 12 -10.32 -28.98 17.47
N ARG A 13 -9.47 -29.04 18.51
CA ARG A 13 -8.31 -28.17 18.72
C ARG A 13 -7.23 -28.29 17.64
N GLN A 14 -6.95 -29.49 17.16
CA GLN A 14 -5.98 -29.71 16.07
C GLN A 14 -6.50 -29.13 14.76
N ARG A 15 -7.80 -29.28 14.46
CA ARG A 15 -8.42 -28.65 13.28
C ARG A 15 -8.39 -27.13 13.35
N ALA A 16 -8.68 -26.54 14.52
CA ALA A 16 -8.59 -25.10 14.73
C ALA A 16 -7.16 -24.57 14.53
N ARG A 17 -6.14 -25.28 15.03
CA ARG A 17 -4.73 -24.90 14.82
C ARG A 17 -4.31 -24.97 13.36
N LEU A 18 -4.70 -26.02 12.64
CA LEU A 18 -4.42 -26.13 11.20
C LEU A 18 -5.10 -25.03 10.40
N ALA A 19 -6.35 -24.67 10.73
CA ALA A 19 -7.04 -23.56 10.07
C ALA A 19 -6.31 -22.22 10.28
N VAL A 20 -5.90 -21.93 11.52
CA VAL A 20 -5.11 -20.73 11.83
C VAL A 20 -3.77 -20.72 11.10
N GLN A 21 -3.08 -21.86 11.00
CA GLN A 21 -1.83 -21.96 10.25
C GLN A 21 -2.03 -21.67 8.76
N VAL A 22 -3.07 -22.26 8.15
CA VAL A 22 -3.41 -22.01 6.75
C VAL A 22 -3.74 -20.53 6.51
N ASP A 23 -4.48 -19.89 7.42
CA ASP A 23 -4.80 -18.48 7.28
C ASP A 23 -3.58 -17.57 7.50
N GLN A 24 -2.68 -17.92 8.42
CA GLN A 24 -1.39 -17.24 8.55
C GLN A 24 -0.53 -17.38 7.30
N GLU A 25 -0.48 -18.55 6.67
CA GLU A 25 0.25 -18.76 5.42
C GLU A 25 -0.33 -17.91 4.28
N LYS A 26 -1.66 -17.82 4.18
CA LYS A 26 -2.30 -16.93 3.21
C LYS A 26 -1.96 -15.46 3.47
N LEU A 27 -2.01 -15.01 4.72
CA LEU A 27 -1.69 -13.63 5.08
C LEU A 27 -0.23 -13.30 4.76
N LYS A 28 0.72 -14.19 5.09
CA LYS A 28 2.13 -14.03 4.72
C LYS A 28 2.29 -13.90 3.22
N ARG A 29 1.67 -14.78 2.44
CA ARG A 29 1.71 -14.72 0.99
C ARG A 29 1.09 -13.43 0.42
N GLN A 30 0.03 -12.93 1.02
CA GLN A 30 -0.55 -11.64 0.64
C GLN A 30 0.41 -10.49 0.90
N VAL A 31 1.05 -10.46 2.08
CA VAL A 31 2.05 -9.44 2.42
C VAL A 31 3.25 -9.49 1.47
N ASP A 32 3.73 -10.70 1.14
CA ASP A 32 4.83 -10.87 0.18
C ASP A 32 4.46 -10.31 -1.20
N LEU A 33 3.26 -10.63 -1.70
CA LEU A 33 2.76 -10.12 -2.98
C LEU A 33 2.53 -8.61 -2.98
N PHE A 34 2.03 -8.04 -1.87
CA PHE A 34 1.90 -6.59 -1.75
C PHE A 34 3.26 -5.91 -1.74
N THR A 35 4.23 -6.48 -1.05
CA THR A 35 5.60 -5.95 -1.02
C THR A 35 6.20 -5.95 -2.42
N GLU A 36 6.09 -7.06 -3.14
CA GLU A 36 6.56 -7.18 -4.53
C GLU A 36 5.85 -6.16 -5.45
N ALA A 37 4.53 -6.02 -5.33
CA ALA A 37 3.76 -5.07 -6.13
C ALA A 37 4.17 -3.62 -5.87
N LEU A 38 4.36 -3.23 -4.60
CA LEU A 38 4.78 -1.88 -4.23
C LEU A 38 6.20 -1.59 -4.74
N MET A 39 7.13 -2.54 -4.59
CA MET A 39 8.48 -2.39 -5.15
C MET A 39 8.45 -2.25 -6.67
N ALA A 40 7.58 -2.98 -7.37
CA ALA A 40 7.41 -2.85 -8.81
C ALA A 40 6.84 -1.49 -9.21
N VAL A 41 5.93 -0.91 -8.41
CA VAL A 41 5.41 0.44 -8.60
C VAL A 41 6.52 1.48 -8.41
N ASP A 42 7.30 1.38 -7.34
CA ASP A 42 8.42 2.32 -7.10
C ASP A 42 9.43 2.27 -8.24
N ALA A 43 9.79 1.07 -8.72
CA ALA A 43 10.69 0.90 -9.85
C ALA A 43 10.12 1.49 -11.15
N ARG A 44 8.81 1.34 -11.37
CA ARG A 44 8.12 1.95 -12.52
C ARG A 44 8.12 3.46 -12.45
N ASP A 45 7.84 4.04 -11.28
CA ASP A 45 7.79 5.50 -11.11
C ASP A 45 9.18 6.11 -11.33
N GLN A 46 10.24 5.47 -10.81
CA GLN A 46 11.62 5.86 -11.10
C GLN A 46 11.95 5.75 -12.59
N ALA A 47 11.48 4.71 -13.28
CA ALA A 47 11.68 4.56 -14.71
C ALA A 47 10.94 5.66 -15.51
N GLU A 48 9.73 6.03 -15.10
CA GLU A 48 8.96 7.11 -15.72
C GLU A 48 9.62 8.48 -15.54
N VAL A 49 10.18 8.76 -14.35
CA VAL A 49 10.98 9.97 -14.10
C VAL A 49 12.23 10.01 -14.98
N ARG A 50 13.00 8.91 -15.05
CA ARG A 50 14.19 8.83 -15.92
C ARG A 50 13.83 9.02 -17.39
N LEU A 51 12.74 8.40 -17.85
CA LEU A 51 12.21 8.61 -19.19
C LEU A 51 11.87 10.09 -19.42
N GLY A 52 11.14 10.70 -18.49
CA GLY A 52 10.78 12.12 -18.56
C GLY A 52 11.98 13.06 -18.64
N ARG A 53 13.05 12.79 -17.86
CA ARG A 53 14.31 13.54 -17.90
C ARG A 53 14.96 13.45 -19.29
N ALA A 54 15.11 12.24 -19.83
CA ALA A 54 15.66 12.03 -21.18
C ALA A 54 14.82 12.72 -22.28
N LEU A 55 13.48 12.67 -22.16
CA LEU A 55 12.60 13.36 -23.10
C LEU A 55 12.75 14.89 -23.02
N ASN A 56 12.90 15.45 -21.82
CA ASN A 56 13.15 16.88 -21.63
C ASN A 56 14.51 17.30 -22.22
N GLU A 57 15.54 16.46 -22.10
CA GLU A 57 16.84 16.69 -22.76
C GLU A 57 16.71 16.72 -24.29
N LEU A 58 16.01 15.75 -24.89
CA LEU A 58 15.73 15.74 -26.34
C LEU A 58 15.00 17.02 -26.79
N ARG A 59 14.05 17.49 -25.98
CA ARG A 59 13.37 18.76 -26.23
C ARG A 59 14.33 19.95 -26.13
N GLY A 60 15.25 19.93 -25.18
CA GLY A 60 16.32 20.92 -25.03
C GLY A 60 17.27 20.98 -26.24
N MET A 61 17.45 19.85 -26.93
CA MET A 61 18.19 19.75 -28.20
C MET A 61 17.39 20.23 -29.42
N GLY A 62 16.14 20.68 -29.23
CA GLY A 62 15.32 21.29 -30.28
C GLY A 62 14.32 20.35 -30.96
N LEU A 63 14.19 19.10 -30.50
CA LEU A 63 13.13 18.23 -31.01
C LEU A 63 11.77 18.67 -30.45
N ASN A 64 10.75 18.72 -31.31
CA ASN A 64 9.39 18.96 -30.87
C ASN A 64 8.77 17.65 -30.31
N ARG A 65 7.65 17.76 -29.57
CA ARG A 65 7.01 16.60 -28.95
C ARG A 65 6.46 15.57 -29.95
N ALA A 66 6.02 16.01 -31.12
CA ALA A 66 5.51 15.11 -32.15
C ALA A 66 6.67 14.27 -32.75
N ASP A 67 7.80 14.91 -33.05
CA ASP A 67 9.00 14.21 -33.56
C ASP A 67 9.53 13.19 -32.54
N ILE A 68 9.51 13.56 -31.24
CA ILE A 68 9.89 12.66 -30.15
C ILE A 68 8.93 11.45 -30.09
N ALA A 69 7.63 11.69 -30.11
CA ALA A 69 6.61 10.62 -30.11
C ALA A 69 6.78 9.67 -31.30
N GLU A 70 6.97 10.21 -32.50
CA GLU A 70 7.19 9.44 -33.72
C GLU A 70 8.45 8.57 -33.63
N ARG A 71 9.57 9.12 -33.14
CA ARG A 71 10.86 8.40 -33.05
C ARG A 71 10.90 7.36 -31.94
N THR A 72 10.18 7.60 -30.84
CA THR A 72 10.16 6.70 -29.68
C THR A 72 9.05 5.64 -29.77
N GLY A 73 8.06 5.85 -30.64
CA GLY A 73 6.86 5.02 -30.71
C GLY A 73 5.89 5.24 -29.55
N LEU A 74 6.14 6.24 -28.69
CA LEU A 74 5.27 6.61 -27.58
C LEU A 74 4.10 7.47 -28.09
N ALA A 75 2.95 7.37 -27.42
CA ALA A 75 1.86 8.29 -27.68
C ALA A 75 2.23 9.72 -27.23
N PRO A 76 1.78 10.78 -27.93
CA PRO A 76 2.08 12.17 -27.54
C PRO A 76 1.65 12.52 -26.10
N ARG A 77 0.63 11.83 -25.59
CA ARG A 77 0.18 11.96 -24.19
C ARG A 77 1.17 11.35 -23.21
N GLU A 78 1.74 10.20 -23.52
CA GLU A 78 2.75 9.52 -22.68
C GLU A 78 4.05 10.33 -22.63
N VAL A 79 4.47 10.90 -23.77
CA VAL A 79 5.60 11.83 -23.82
C VAL A 79 5.33 13.03 -22.89
N SER A 80 4.12 13.59 -22.95
CA SER A 80 3.76 14.75 -22.12
C SER A 80 3.63 14.40 -20.64
N SER A 81 3.12 13.22 -20.29
CA SER A 81 3.00 12.78 -18.89
C SER A 81 4.37 12.50 -18.29
N ALA A 82 5.24 11.75 -18.97
CA ALA A 82 6.58 11.46 -18.49
C ALA A 82 7.40 12.75 -18.29
N MET A 83 7.38 13.68 -19.26
CA MET A 83 8.05 14.98 -19.11
C MET A 83 7.55 15.77 -17.88
N ARG A 84 6.25 15.68 -17.55
CA ARG A 84 5.68 16.31 -16.35
C ARG A 84 6.10 15.57 -15.08
N ALA A 85 6.04 14.23 -15.07
CA ALA A 85 6.45 13.42 -13.93
C ALA A 85 7.89 13.72 -13.51
N ALA A 86 8.81 13.86 -14.48
CA ALA A 86 10.18 14.27 -14.20
C ALA A 86 10.27 15.67 -13.56
N LYS A 87 9.50 16.64 -14.07
CA LYS A 87 9.49 17.99 -13.52
C LYS A 87 8.92 18.03 -12.10
N ASP A 88 7.88 17.25 -11.84
CA ASP A 88 7.25 17.17 -10.52
C ASP A 88 8.18 16.46 -9.51
N ALA A 89 8.92 15.42 -9.95
CA ALA A 89 9.94 14.76 -9.14
C ALA A 89 11.08 15.71 -8.74
N ASP A 90 11.57 16.54 -9.65
CA ASP A 90 12.61 17.55 -9.35
C ASP A 90 12.15 18.62 -8.35
N ILE A 91 10.83 18.79 -8.15
CA ILE A 91 10.26 19.69 -7.13
C ILE A 91 10.15 18.99 -5.76
N LEU A 92 9.96 17.67 -5.76
CA LEU A 92 9.69 16.86 -4.56
C LEU A 92 10.96 16.28 -3.93
N GLU A 93 12.03 16.06 -4.71
CA GLU A 93 13.36 15.72 -4.19
C GLU A 93 14.14 17.01 -3.87
N PRO A 94 14.21 17.49 -2.61
CA PRO A 94 15.39 18.24 -2.21
C PRO A 94 16.60 17.34 -2.45
N SER A 95 17.66 17.88 -3.03
CA SER A 95 18.86 17.14 -3.42
C SER A 95 19.51 16.44 -2.23
N ASP A 96 19.08 15.21 -1.91
CA ASP A 96 19.79 14.33 -1.00
C ASP A 96 20.95 13.71 -1.78
N GLU A 97 22.09 14.39 -1.71
CA GLU A 97 23.38 13.82 -2.04
C GLU A 97 23.56 12.52 -1.24
N THR A 98 23.79 11.43 -1.96
CA THR A 98 24.07 10.12 -1.39
C THR A 98 25.38 10.13 -0.61
N GLU A 99 25.33 10.28 0.73
CA GLU A 99 26.41 9.79 1.58
C GLU A 99 26.28 8.27 1.72
N THR A 100 27.20 7.57 1.06
CA THR A 100 27.49 6.16 1.21
C THR A 100 28.07 5.93 2.62
N ALA A 101 27.22 5.58 3.58
CA ALA A 101 27.67 5.03 4.85
C ALA A 101 27.83 3.51 4.70
N GLU A 102 29.00 3.09 4.20
CA GLU A 102 29.54 1.76 4.50
C GLU A 102 29.79 1.70 6.02
N GLY A 103 29.07 0.81 6.70
CA GLY A 103 29.16 0.62 8.14
C GLY A 103 28.89 -0.83 8.48
N GLU A 104 29.89 -1.67 8.25
CA GLU A 104 29.91 -3.06 8.69
C GLU A 104 29.86 -3.18 10.24
N GLU A 105 29.38 -4.36 10.65
CA GLU A 105 29.77 -5.10 11.85
C GLU A 105 28.98 -4.91 13.17
N LEU A 106 27.96 -5.76 13.26
CA LEU A 106 27.59 -6.60 14.40
C LEU A 106 28.60 -6.63 15.57
N THR A 107 28.21 -6.07 16.72
CA THR A 107 28.68 -6.59 18.02
C THR A 107 27.48 -6.87 18.93
N THR A 108 27.28 -8.15 19.21
CA THR A 108 26.40 -8.58 20.29
C THR A 108 27.18 -8.43 21.58
N SER A 109 26.82 -7.46 22.42
CA SER A 109 27.33 -7.37 23.79
C SER A 109 26.20 -7.55 24.78
N THR A 110 26.39 -8.58 25.58
CA THR A 110 25.55 -9.12 26.62
C THR A 110 25.50 -8.22 27.87
N GLY A 111 24.32 -8.16 28.49
CA GLY A 111 24.19 -8.13 29.95
C GLY A 111 24.33 -6.78 30.65
N GLY A 112 23.21 -6.26 31.15
CA GLY A 112 23.17 -5.16 32.11
C GLY A 112 21.74 -4.92 32.57
N VAL A 113 21.33 -5.65 33.62
CA VAL A 113 20.10 -5.40 34.36
C VAL A 113 20.31 -4.14 35.19
N ASP A 114 19.61 -3.07 34.85
CA ASP A 114 19.44 -1.93 35.75
C ASP A 114 17.97 -1.51 35.75
N ASP A 115 17.28 -1.91 36.83
CA ASP A 115 16.01 -1.35 37.28
C ASP A 115 16.15 0.16 37.53
N PRO A 116 15.20 0.98 37.04
CA PRO A 116 14.77 2.13 37.80
C PRO A 116 13.30 1.99 38.19
N LYS A 117 13.10 1.85 39.50
CA LYS A 117 11.82 2.08 40.16
C LYS A 117 11.25 3.45 39.76
N GLY A 118 9.98 3.42 39.37
CA GLY A 118 9.00 4.44 39.74
C GLY A 118 8.91 5.66 38.82
N SER A 119 7.91 5.64 37.93
CA SER A 119 7.11 6.84 37.68
C SER A 119 5.67 6.43 37.38
N GLN A 120 4.76 7.27 37.83
CA GLN A 120 3.36 7.00 38.11
C GLN A 120 2.51 6.91 36.85
N ILE A 121 1.48 6.05 36.91
CA ILE A 121 0.32 6.06 36.03
C ILE A 121 -0.66 7.10 36.59
N PRO A 122 -1.05 8.16 35.86
CA PRO A 122 -2.27 8.90 36.15
C PRO A 122 -3.44 8.26 35.40
N GLY A 123 -4.40 7.67 36.13
CA GLY A 123 -5.80 8.15 36.19
C GLY A 123 -6.58 7.76 34.93
N ASP A 124 -7.33 6.66 34.91
CA ASP A 124 -8.65 6.51 35.54
C ASP A 124 -9.54 7.76 35.40
N SER A 125 -10.39 7.74 34.38
CA SER A 125 -11.72 8.36 34.38
C SER A 125 -12.50 7.70 33.25
N GLY A 126 -13.30 6.70 33.61
CA GLY A 126 -14.31 6.15 32.73
C GLY A 126 -15.43 7.17 32.49
N ASP A 127 -16.01 7.11 31.29
CA ASP A 127 -17.41 7.44 31.10
C ASP A 127 -17.96 6.51 30.02
N ASP A 128 -18.51 5.40 30.50
CA ASP A 128 -19.51 4.60 29.81
C ASP A 128 -20.80 5.42 29.70
N GLN A 129 -21.23 5.75 28.49
CA GLN A 129 -22.67 5.85 28.21
C GLN A 129 -23.02 5.12 26.92
N ALA A 130 -23.57 3.94 27.16
CA ALA A 130 -24.24 3.07 26.21
C ALA A 130 -25.67 3.57 25.92
N ALA A 131 -26.13 3.25 24.71
CA ALA A 131 -27.52 3.04 24.29
C ALA A 131 -28.44 4.29 24.32
N SER A 132 -29.35 4.52 23.38
CA SER A 132 -29.97 3.76 22.31
C SER A 132 -30.63 4.78 21.35
N ASP A 133 -30.89 4.41 20.10
CA ASP A 133 -32.28 4.38 19.59
C ASP A 133 -32.31 3.98 18.11
N ASP A 134 -32.93 2.82 17.90
CA ASP A 134 -33.63 2.39 16.69
C ASP A 134 -34.64 3.45 16.23
N ALA A 135 -34.64 3.78 14.93
CA ALA A 135 -35.87 4.02 14.18
C ALA A 135 -35.62 4.01 12.67
N GLU A 136 -36.22 3.01 12.02
CA GLU A 136 -36.45 2.92 10.57
C GLU A 136 -37.25 4.10 10.01
N ARG A 137 -37.30 4.16 8.65
CA ARG A 137 -38.11 5.00 7.73
C ARG A 137 -37.32 6.22 7.20
N ASP A 138 -37.23 6.46 5.89
CA ASP A 138 -38.32 6.42 4.91
C ASP A 138 -37.74 6.25 3.49
N GLU A 139 -38.03 5.13 2.84
CA GLU A 139 -38.08 5.05 1.38
C GLU A 139 -39.35 5.76 0.92
N MET A 140 -39.27 6.98 0.38
CA MET A 140 -40.22 7.53 -0.61
C MET A 140 -39.85 8.98 -0.95
N SER A 141 -39.10 9.20 -2.03
CA SER A 141 -39.15 10.48 -2.75
C SER A 141 -38.57 10.35 -4.16
N ALA A 142 -39.40 9.94 -5.11
CA ALA A 142 -39.31 10.35 -6.52
C ALA A 142 -40.49 9.80 -7.33
N ARG A 143 -41.72 10.21 -6.97
CA ARG A 143 -42.88 10.08 -7.86
C ARG A 143 -43.86 11.22 -7.65
N SER A 144 -43.57 12.37 -8.26
CA SER A 144 -44.59 13.25 -8.86
C SER A 144 -43.89 14.38 -9.60
N GLY A 145 -44.21 14.53 -10.88
CA GLY A 145 -43.72 15.61 -11.71
C GLY A 145 -44.24 15.46 -13.13
N ASP A 146 -45.56 15.31 -13.26
CA ASP A 146 -46.26 15.57 -14.51
C ASP A 146 -45.84 16.95 -15.04
N TYR A 147 -45.32 16.99 -16.26
CA TYR A 147 -45.46 18.15 -17.13
C TYR A 147 -45.86 17.69 -18.53
N VAL A 148 -47.13 17.95 -18.82
CA VAL A 148 -47.80 17.91 -20.12
C VAL A 148 -47.34 19.10 -20.96
N ALA A 149 -47.02 18.87 -22.24
CA ALA A 149 -47.30 19.73 -23.41
C ALA A 149 -46.56 19.13 -24.63
N ALA A 150 -47.25 18.49 -25.57
CA ALA A 150 -47.85 19.12 -26.75
C ALA A 150 -46.82 19.62 -27.78
N HIS A 151 -46.58 18.82 -28.83
CA HIS A 151 -46.66 19.23 -30.23
C HIS A 151 -46.70 18.02 -31.16
#